data_AF-A0A7W0RIQ3-F1
#
_entry.id   AF-A0A7W0RIQ3-F1
#
_cell.length_a   1.000
_cell.length_b   1.000
_cell.length_c   1.000
_cell.angle_alpha   90.00
_cell.angle_beta   90.00
_cell.angle_gamma   90.00
#
_symmetry.space_group_name_H-M   'P 1'
#
loop_
_entity.id
_entity.type
_entity.pdbx_description
1 polymer ?
#
loop_
_entity_poly.entity_id
_entity_poly.type
_entity_poly.pdbx_seq_one_letter_code
_entity_poly.pdbx_strand_id
1 'polypeptide(L)'
;MAEFHGPQAVHDDDYGRSAPAARTPPQDEHAEQSVLGSMLLSKDAIADVVEVLRGGDFYRPAHELIFDTVLDLYGRGEPADAITASAELTRAGDLARVGGAPYLHTLVAGVPV
;
A
#
# COMPACT_ATOMS: atom_id res chain seq x y z
N MET A 1 -26.60 37.07 -56.68
CA MET A 1 -26.31 38.10 -55.67
C MET A 1 -27.43 37.99 -54.64
N ALA A 2 -27.32 37.04 -53.71
CA ALA A 2 -26.91 37.24 -52.30
C ALA A 2 -28.15 37.56 -51.43
N GLU A 3 -28.42 37.00 -50.26
CA GLU A 3 -27.84 35.96 -49.41
C GLU A 3 -28.98 35.51 -48.47
N PHE A 4 -29.14 34.21 -48.25
CA PHE A 4 -29.98 33.64 -47.19
C PHE A 4 -29.21 33.73 -45.86
N HIS A 5 -29.79 34.35 -44.83
CA HIS A 5 -29.24 34.41 -43.47
C HIS A 5 -30.43 34.30 -42.49
N GLY A 6 -30.65 33.26 -41.69
CA GLY A 6 -30.02 31.96 -41.44
C GLY A 6 -30.67 31.40 -40.15
N PRO A 7 -30.87 30.09 -39.95
CA PRO A 7 -31.07 29.55 -38.62
C PRO A 7 -29.71 29.01 -38.14
N GLN A 8 -29.12 29.64 -37.13
CA GLN A 8 -27.93 29.09 -36.46
C GLN A 8 -28.37 28.41 -35.17
N ALA A 9 -27.84 27.20 -35.00
CA ALA A 9 -28.27 26.16 -34.09
C ALA A 9 -28.28 26.58 -32.62
N VAL A 10 -29.19 25.97 -31.87
CA VAL A 10 -29.04 25.79 -30.43
C VAL A 10 -27.69 25.10 -30.19
N HIS A 11 -26.79 25.82 -29.52
CA HIS A 11 -25.55 25.24 -29.03
C HIS A 11 -25.89 24.42 -27.78
N ASP A 12 -26.11 23.12 -27.97
CA ASP A 12 -26.08 22.13 -26.89
C ASP A 12 -24.64 21.97 -26.40
N ASP A 13 -24.15 22.98 -25.68
CA ASP A 13 -22.86 22.92 -25.00
C ASP A 13 -23.02 22.20 -23.64
N ASP A 14 -23.39 20.91 -23.68
CA ASP A 14 -23.28 19.97 -22.54
C ASP A 14 -22.16 18.94 -22.78
N TYR A 15 -20.98 19.43 -23.17
CA TYR A 15 -19.74 18.67 -23.15
C TYR A 15 -18.79 19.31 -22.14
N GLY A 16 -18.81 18.85 -20.88
CA GLY A 16 -17.78 19.30 -19.95
C GLY A 16 -17.92 19.00 -18.47
N ARG A 17 -18.91 18.24 -18.00
CA ARG A 17 -18.89 17.79 -16.60
C ARG A 17 -17.96 16.59 -16.44
N SER A 18 -16.65 16.87 -16.48
CA SER A 18 -15.64 15.93 -15.98
C SER A 18 -16.04 15.57 -14.56
N ALA A 19 -16.38 14.30 -14.33
CA ALA A 19 -16.69 13.81 -12.99
C ALA A 19 -15.51 14.19 -12.07
N PRO A 20 -15.76 14.69 -10.83
CA PRO A 20 -14.66 15.02 -9.93
C PRO A 20 -13.80 13.76 -9.80
N ALA A 21 -12.52 13.87 -10.19
CA ALA A 21 -11.55 12.79 -10.06
C ALA A 21 -11.69 12.21 -8.65
N ALA A 22 -11.99 10.91 -8.57
CA ALA A 22 -12.07 10.22 -7.29
C ALA A 22 -10.80 10.55 -6.52
N ARG A 23 -10.95 11.25 -5.38
CA ARG A 23 -9.79 11.68 -4.58
C ARG A 23 -9.18 10.44 -3.97
N THR A 24 -7.98 10.08 -4.40
CA THR A 24 -7.15 9.10 -3.69
C THR A 24 -6.94 9.61 -2.26
N PRO A 25 -7.20 8.79 -1.23
CA PRO A 25 -6.86 9.13 0.15
C PRO A 25 -5.38 9.55 0.27
N PRO A 26 -5.04 10.49 1.16
CA PRO A 26 -3.64 10.80 1.46
C PRO A 26 -2.90 9.54 1.93
N GLN A 27 -1.73 9.28 1.36
CA GLN A 27 -0.92 8.08 1.61
C GLN A 27 0.57 8.41 1.45
N ASP A 28 1.43 7.66 2.13
CA ASP A 28 2.88 7.71 1.97
C ASP A 28 3.45 6.28 1.93
N GLU A 29 3.67 5.77 0.71
CA GLU A 29 4.16 4.41 0.52
C GLU A 29 5.57 4.22 1.07
N HIS A 30 6.41 5.25 1.06
CA HIS A 30 7.78 5.15 1.55
C HIS A 30 7.80 5.06 3.08
N ALA A 31 6.90 5.77 3.75
CA ALA A 31 6.69 5.65 5.18
C ALA A 31 6.25 4.24 5.56
N GLU A 32 5.25 3.68 4.88
CA GLU A 32 4.80 2.30 5.11
C GLU A 32 5.92 1.28 4.91
N GLN A 33 6.71 1.41 3.84
CA GLN A 33 7.85 0.53 3.58
C GLN A 33 8.91 0.62 4.68
N SER A 34 9.20 1.83 5.16
CA SER A 34 10.17 2.07 6.24
C SER A 34 9.72 1.43 7.55
N VAL A 35 8.43 1.55 7.89
CA VAL A 35 7.84 0.90 9.08
C VAL A 35 8.01 -0.62 8.99
N LEU A 36 7.56 -1.23 7.90
CA LEU A 36 7.64 -2.69 7.72
C LEU A 36 9.09 -3.18 7.70
N GLY A 37 9.97 -2.49 6.99
CA GLY A 37 11.40 -2.80 6.97
C GLY A 37 12.02 -2.76 8.38
N SER A 38 11.63 -1.77 9.19
CA SER A 38 12.14 -1.61 10.56
C SER A 38 11.64 -2.72 11.48
N MET A 39 10.36 -3.11 11.34
CA MET A 39 9.79 -4.25 12.06
C MET A 39 10.49 -5.57 11.70
N LEU A 40 10.82 -5.78 10.43
CA LEU A 40 11.56 -6.96 9.97
C LEU A 40 13.04 -6.99 10.42
N LEU A 41 13.58 -5.85 10.86
CA LEU A 41 14.94 -5.72 11.39
C LEU A 41 15.01 -5.84 12.92
N SER A 42 13.99 -5.39 13.64
CA SER A 42 14.03 -5.25 15.08
C SER A 42 12.70 -5.59 15.75
N LYS A 43 12.77 -6.53 16.70
CA LYS A 43 11.65 -6.86 17.59
C LYS A 43 11.19 -5.67 18.45
N ASP A 44 12.10 -4.74 18.76
CA ASP A 44 11.78 -3.56 19.56
C ASP A 44 10.96 -2.58 18.70
N ALA A 45 11.27 -2.47 17.41
CA ALA A 45 10.44 -1.71 16.47
C ALA A 45 9.04 -2.32 16.32
N ILE A 46 8.91 -3.65 16.35
CA ILE A 46 7.59 -4.29 16.39
C ILE A 46 6.83 -3.85 17.64
N ALA A 47 7.46 -3.89 18.81
CA ALA A 47 6.85 -3.51 20.08
C ALA A 47 6.37 -2.05 20.08
N ASP A 48 7.16 -1.13 19.55
CA ASP A 48 6.78 0.29 19.45
C ASP A 48 5.64 0.51 18.44
N VAL A 49 5.71 -0.14 17.27
CA VAL A 49 4.74 0.08 16.19
C VAL A 49 3.35 -0.46 16.55
N VAL A 50 3.25 -1.61 17.25
CA VAL A 50 1.95 -2.17 17.64
C VAL A 50 1.18 -1.30 18.62
N GLU A 51 1.83 -0.37 19.31
CA GLU A 51 1.14 0.58 20.18
C GLU A 51 0.30 1.59 19.39
N VAL A 52 0.70 1.89 18.15
CA VAL A 52 0.15 3.03 17.38
C VAL A 52 -0.47 2.66 16.03
N LEU A 53 -0.12 1.51 15.43
CA LEU A 53 -0.65 1.08 14.14
C LEU A 53 -1.46 -0.23 14.22
N ARG A 54 -2.41 -0.36 13.30
CA ARG A 54 -3.21 -1.56 13.00
C ARG A 54 -3.06 -1.91 11.52
N GLY A 55 -3.34 -3.16 11.15
CA GLY A 55 -3.22 -3.62 9.75
C GLY A 55 -4.00 -2.75 8.76
N GLY A 56 -5.25 -2.39 9.12
CA GLY A 56 -6.11 -1.53 8.29
C GLY A 56 -5.66 -0.07 8.14
N ASP A 57 -4.59 0.36 8.83
CA ASP A 57 -4.01 1.70 8.64
C ASP A 57 -3.10 1.78 7.41
N PHE A 58 -2.61 0.65 6.90
CA PHE A 58 -1.82 0.60 5.67
C PHE A 58 -2.71 0.83 4.45
N TYR A 59 -2.29 1.71 3.55
CA TYR A 59 -3.01 1.94 2.31
C TYR A 59 -2.91 0.75 1.36
N ARG A 60 -1.75 0.07 1.32
CA ARG A 60 -1.53 -1.07 0.44
C ARG A 60 -1.94 -2.37 1.13
N PRO A 61 -2.88 -3.17 0.57
CA PRO A 61 -3.25 -4.47 1.13
C PRO A 61 -2.07 -5.44 1.26
N ALA A 62 -1.04 -5.29 0.41
CA ALA A 62 0.19 -6.05 0.52
C ALA A 62 0.97 -5.71 1.81
N HIS A 63 0.96 -4.44 2.21
CA HIS A 63 1.66 -3.98 3.42
C HIS A 63 0.90 -4.39 4.68
N GLU A 64 -0.42 -4.28 4.68
CA GLU A 64 -1.29 -4.84 5.74
C GLU A 64 -0.99 -6.33 5.96
N LEU A 65 -0.94 -7.11 4.88
CA LEU A 65 -0.67 -8.55 4.97
C LEU A 65 0.73 -8.87 5.54
N ILE A 66 1.75 -8.08 5.19
CA ILE A 66 3.09 -8.22 5.76
C ILE A 66 3.07 -7.87 7.25
N PHE A 67 2.41 -6.77 7.63
CA PHE A 67 2.26 -6.34 9.02
C PHE A 67 1.61 -7.44 9.86
N ASP A 68 0.46 -7.96 9.43
CA ASP A 68 -0.27 -9.00 10.16
C ASP A 68 0.56 -10.29 10.29
N THR A 69 1.32 -10.66 9.25
CA THR A 69 2.24 -11.81 9.30
C THR A 69 3.32 -11.60 10.36
N VAL A 70 3.93 -10.40 10.39
CA VAL A 70 4.95 -10.04 11.37
C VAL A 70 4.38 -10.10 12.79
N LEU A 71 3.14 -9.62 12.99
CA LEU A 71 2.48 -9.67 14.29
C LEU A 71 2.17 -11.10 14.75
N ASP A 72 1.72 -11.96 13.83
CA ASP A 72 1.45 -13.37 14.14
C ASP A 72 2.74 -14.10 14.58
N LEU A 73 3.83 -13.93 13.83
CA LEU A 73 5.14 -14.49 14.20
C LEU A 73 5.61 -13.95 15.56
N TYR A 74 5.55 -12.64 15.76
CA TYR A 74 5.93 -12.01 17.01
C TYR A 74 5.08 -12.51 18.20
N GLY A 75 3.76 -12.65 18.01
CA GLY A 75 2.84 -13.16 19.02
C GLY A 75 3.08 -14.63 19.39
N ARG A 76 3.58 -15.44 18.45
CA ARG A 76 4.04 -16.82 18.68
C ARG A 76 5.43 -16.91 19.32
N GLY A 77 6.12 -15.78 19.50
CA GLY A 77 7.52 -15.74 19.97
C GLY A 77 8.51 -16.25 18.93
N GLU A 78 8.13 -16.28 17.65
CA GLU A 78 8.98 -16.67 16.53
C GLU A 78 9.74 -15.43 16.00
N PRO A 79 10.93 -15.62 15.37
CA PRO A 79 11.60 -14.54 14.67
C PRO A 79 10.70 -13.94 13.59
N ALA A 80 10.55 -12.62 13.58
CA ALA A 80 9.76 -11.92 12.58
C ALA A 80 10.66 -11.15 11.59
N ASP A 81 11.68 -11.83 11.07
CA ASP A 81 12.59 -11.33 10.04
C ASP A 81 12.10 -11.65 8.62
N ALA A 82 12.75 -11.08 7.60
CA ALA A 82 12.36 -11.26 6.20
C ALA A 82 12.34 -12.73 5.73
N ILE A 83 13.22 -13.58 6.28
CA ILE A 83 13.27 -15.01 5.92
C ILE A 83 12.05 -15.73 6.50
N THR A 84 11.79 -15.51 7.77
CA THR A 84 10.71 -16.19 8.49
C THR A 84 9.35 -15.71 8.02
N ALA A 85 9.18 -14.40 7.82
CA ALA A 85 7.98 -13.83 7.21
C ALA A 85 7.75 -14.38 5.80
N SER A 86 8.79 -14.51 4.97
CA SER A 86 8.66 -15.12 3.64
C SER A 86 8.18 -16.57 3.71
N ALA A 87 8.69 -17.34 4.68
CA ALA A 87 8.30 -18.74 4.87
C ALA A 87 6.84 -18.85 5.31
N GLU A 88 6.41 -18.00 6.25
CA GLU A 88 5.04 -17.95 6.73
C GLU A 88 4.06 -17.54 5.62
N LEU A 89 4.38 -16.48 4.87
CA LEU A 89 3.59 -16.07 3.69
C LEU A 89 3.54 -17.14 2.61
N THR A 90 4.60 -17.95 2.45
CA THR A 90 4.60 -19.09 1.52
C THR A 90 3.63 -20.17 2.01
N ARG A 91 3.68 -20.50 3.30
CA ARG A 91 2.80 -21.48 3.94
C ARG A 91 1.33 -21.07 3.84
N ALA A 92 1.04 -19.78 3.97
CA ALA A 92 -0.30 -19.21 3.82
C ALA A 92 -0.78 -19.11 2.36
N GLY A 93 0.11 -19.28 1.37
CA GLY A 93 -0.23 -19.10 -0.05
C GLY A 93 -0.27 -17.64 -0.51
N ASP A 94 0.25 -16.72 0.31
CA ASP A 94 0.10 -15.28 0.17
C ASP A 94 1.37 -14.57 -0.31
N LEU A 95 2.52 -15.27 -0.36
CA LEU A 95 3.81 -14.67 -0.74
C LEU A 95 3.77 -13.93 -2.08
N ALA A 96 3.08 -14.48 -3.09
CA ALA A 96 2.96 -13.83 -4.39
C ALA A 96 2.17 -12.50 -4.32
N ARG A 97 1.21 -12.38 -3.40
CA ARG A 97 0.37 -11.18 -3.23
C ARG A 97 1.16 -10.00 -2.66
N VAL A 98 2.23 -10.28 -1.93
CA VAL A 98 3.11 -9.24 -1.35
C VAL A 98 4.31 -8.89 -2.24
N GLY A 99 4.41 -9.47 -3.44
CA GLY A 99 5.54 -9.21 -4.36
C GLY A 99 6.71 -10.18 -4.21
N GLY A 100 6.55 -11.26 -3.45
CA GLY A 100 7.56 -12.31 -3.30
C GLY A 100 8.61 -12.03 -2.21
N ALA A 101 9.43 -13.04 -1.92
CA ALA A 101 10.53 -12.92 -0.96
C ALA A 101 11.47 -11.73 -1.22
N PRO A 102 11.83 -11.39 -2.48
CA PRO A 102 12.67 -10.22 -2.76
C PRO A 102 12.08 -8.90 -2.28
N TYR A 103 10.75 -8.77 -2.22
CA TYR A 103 10.12 -7.56 -1.74
C TYR A 103 10.39 -7.34 -0.25
N LEU A 104 10.29 -8.38 0.58
CA LEU A 104 10.60 -8.30 2.01
C LEU A 104 12.05 -7.86 2.25
N HIS A 105 12.99 -8.37 1.45
CA HIS A 105 14.39 -7.93 1.50
C HIS A 105 14.57 -6.48 1.04
N THR A 106 13.76 -6.03 0.08
CA THR A 106 13.75 -4.63 -0.37
C THR A 106 13.27 -3.70 0.75
N LEU A 107 12.24 -4.09 1.51
CA LEU A 107 11.77 -3.32 2.66
C LEU A 107 12.89 -3.15 3.70
N VAL A 108 13.57 -4.24 4.04
CA VAL A 108 14.71 -4.22 4.96
C VAL A 108 15.83 -3.30 4.46
N ALA A 109 16.18 -3.38 3.18
CA ALA A 109 17.23 -2.56 2.59
C ALA A 109 16.86 -1.07 2.45
N GLY A 110 15.57 -0.74 2.48
CA GLY A 110 15.06 0.63 2.39
C GLY A 110 15.11 1.40 3.71
N VAL A 111 15.41 0.75 4.83
CA VAL A 111 15.48 1.41 6.14
C VAL A 111 16.76 2.25 6.25
N PRO A 112 16.68 3.57 6.53
CA PRO A 112 17.85 4.40 6.76
C PRO A 112 18.66 3.94 7.98
N VAL A 113 19.99 3.99 7.87
CA VAL A 113 20.95 3.65 8.93
C VAL A 113 21.62 4.87 9.54
#